data_AF-A0A2S9K6D0-F1
#
_entry.id   AF-A0A2S9K6D0-F1
#
_cell.length_a   1.000
_cell.length_b   1.000
_cell.length_c   1.000
_cell.angle_alpha   90.00
_cell.angle_beta   90.00
_cell.angle_gamma   90.00
#
_symmetry.space_group_name_H-M   'P 1'
#
loop_
_entity.id
_entity.type
_entity.pdbx_description
1 polymer ?
#
loop_
_entity_poly.entity_id
_entity_poly.type
_entity_poly.pdbx_seq_one_letter_code
_entity_poly.pdbx_strand_id
1 'polypeptide(L)'
;TLISAIVSANSTRKDFIADDILRRGPKVVGVYRLVMKAGSDNFRASSVQGVMKRLKAKGIKVIVYEPVLEADDFFGSEVVRDLARFKQQCDVIIANRQTADLDDVREKIYTRDLFGDN
;
A
#
# COMPACT_ATOMS: atom_id res chain seq x y z
N THR A 1 -5.50 29.03 3.17
CA THR A 1 -6.32 28.76 4.37
C THR A 1 -5.78 27.52 5.07
N LEU A 2 -6.15 27.25 6.33
CA LEU A 2 -5.69 26.04 7.04
C LEU A 2 -5.98 24.75 6.25
N ILE A 3 -7.11 24.72 5.54
CA ILE A 3 -7.55 23.63 4.67
C ILE A 3 -6.55 23.37 3.53
N SER A 4 -6.07 24.41 2.84
CA SER A 4 -5.12 24.24 1.74
C SER A 4 -3.76 23.70 2.21
N ALA A 5 -3.34 24.08 3.43
CA ALA A 5 -2.11 23.56 4.03
C ALA A 5 -2.21 22.07 4.39
N ILE A 6 -3.35 21.63 4.93
CA ILE A 6 -3.60 20.22 5.27
C ILE A 6 -3.61 19.34 4.01
N VAL A 7 -4.31 19.79 2.96
CA VAL A 7 -4.36 19.07 1.67
C VAL A 7 -2.97 18.97 1.05
N SER A 8 -2.22 20.07 1.04
CA SER A 8 -0.85 20.12 0.51
C SER A 8 0.08 19.17 1.26
N ALA A 9 0.08 19.19 2.61
CA ALA A 9 0.88 18.30 3.44
C ALA A 9 0.56 16.81 3.17
N ASN A 10 -0.73 16.48 2.97
CA ASN A 10 -1.16 15.14 2.61
C ASN A 10 -0.74 14.72 1.18
N SER A 11 -0.49 15.66 0.26
CA SER A 11 0.10 15.34 -1.04
C SER A 11 1.58 15.06 -0.88
N THR A 12 2.33 15.98 -0.26
CA THR A 12 3.78 15.85 -0.05
C THR A 12 4.15 14.56 0.67
N ARG A 13 3.35 14.13 1.65
CA ARG A 13 3.54 12.84 2.33
C ARG A 13 3.43 11.64 1.37
N LYS A 14 2.50 11.67 0.42
CA LYS A 14 2.33 10.59 -0.56
C LYS A 14 3.45 10.58 -1.59
N ASP A 15 3.92 11.76 -2.00
CA ASP A 15 5.09 11.91 -2.87
C ASP A 15 6.32 11.29 -2.19
N PHE A 16 6.59 11.68 -0.94
CA PHE A 16 7.71 11.14 -0.16
C PHE A 16 7.66 9.61 -0.01
N ILE A 17 6.49 9.05 0.34
CA ILE A 17 6.34 7.59 0.48
C ILE A 17 6.60 6.88 -0.84
N ALA A 18 6.05 7.39 -1.95
CA ALA A 18 6.26 6.77 -3.26
C ALA A 18 7.73 6.84 -3.67
N ASP A 19 8.38 7.99 -3.49
CA ASP A 19 9.80 8.17 -3.81
C ASP A 19 10.70 7.25 -2.98
N ASP A 20 10.40 7.06 -1.70
CA ASP A 20 11.18 6.18 -0.82
C ASP A 20 11.05 4.69 -1.21
N ILE A 21 9.85 4.27 -1.62
CA ILE A 21 9.63 2.93 -2.18
C ILE A 21 10.41 2.76 -3.50
N LEU A 22 10.37 3.77 -4.38
CA LEU A 22 11.05 3.74 -5.67
C LEU A 22 12.58 3.65 -5.54
N ARG A 23 13.17 4.26 -4.50
CA ARG A 23 14.61 4.14 -4.22
C ARG A 23 15.06 2.70 -3.95
N ARG A 24 14.15 1.80 -3.55
CA ARG A 24 14.45 0.37 -3.41
C ARG A 24 14.54 -0.37 -4.75
N GLY A 25 14.24 0.30 -5.87
CA GLY A 25 14.25 -0.29 -7.21
C GLY A 25 13.27 -1.46 -7.44
N PRO A 26 12.05 -1.47 -6.87
CA PRO A 26 11.13 -2.59 -7.05
C PRO A 26 10.61 -2.65 -8.50
N LYS A 27 10.33 -3.85 -9.00
CA LYS A 27 9.57 -4.08 -10.23
C LYS A 27 8.08 -4.28 -9.92
N VAL A 28 7.80 -4.96 -8.81
CA VAL A 28 6.46 -5.26 -8.32
C VAL A 28 6.31 -4.78 -6.88
N VAL A 29 5.29 -3.94 -6.64
CA VAL A 29 4.90 -3.48 -5.31
C VAL A 29 3.55 -4.08 -4.93
N GLY A 30 3.52 -4.76 -3.79
CA GLY A 30 2.29 -5.25 -3.17
C GLY A 30 1.68 -4.22 -2.24
N VAL A 31 0.36 -4.09 -2.26
CA VAL A 31 -0.40 -3.38 -1.22
C VAL A 31 -1.09 -4.42 -0.35
N TYR A 32 -0.62 -4.57 0.89
CA TYR A 32 -1.19 -5.48 1.86
C TYR A 32 -2.29 -4.78 2.65
N ARG A 33 -3.53 -5.20 2.37
CA ARG A 33 -4.80 -4.66 2.88
C ARG A 33 -5.01 -3.19 2.53
N LEU A 34 -6.20 -2.91 2.03
CA LEU A 34 -6.65 -1.57 1.69
C LEU A 34 -7.39 -0.91 2.87
N VAL A 35 -7.89 -1.72 3.82
CA VAL A 35 -8.63 -1.22 4.99
C VAL A 35 -7.71 -0.49 5.98
N MET A 36 -8.13 0.69 6.44
CA MET A 36 -7.43 1.46 7.48
C MET A 36 -7.85 1.06 8.91
N LYS A 37 -8.98 0.34 9.05
CA LYS A 37 -9.52 -0.24 10.30
C LYS A 37 -10.18 -1.59 9.99
N ALA A 38 -10.09 -2.57 10.89
CA ALA A 38 -10.79 -3.85 10.75
C ALA A 38 -12.31 -3.61 10.56
N GLY A 39 -12.89 -4.15 9.49
CA GLY A 39 -14.33 -4.03 9.18
C GLY A 39 -14.77 -2.72 8.52
N SER A 40 -13.86 -1.93 7.95
CA SER A 40 -14.22 -0.68 7.24
C SER A 40 -14.11 -0.83 5.72
N ASP A 41 -15.23 -0.68 5.00
CA ASP A 41 -15.29 -0.68 3.53
C ASP A 41 -14.79 0.63 2.87
N ASN A 42 -14.09 1.48 3.64
CA ASN A 42 -13.77 2.84 3.22
C ASN A 42 -12.48 2.94 2.40
N PHE A 43 -12.41 2.18 1.31
CA PHE A 43 -11.25 2.13 0.41
C PHE A 43 -11.00 3.45 -0.33
N ARG A 44 -12.06 4.26 -0.54
CA ARG A 44 -12.08 5.48 -1.36
C ARG A 44 -11.31 6.68 -0.80
N ALA A 45 -10.97 6.67 0.49
CA ALA A 45 -10.27 7.79 1.15
C ALA A 45 -8.85 7.44 1.62
N SER A 46 -8.36 6.24 1.30
CA SER A 46 -7.09 5.74 1.82
C SER A 46 -5.89 6.44 1.16
N SER A 47 -4.90 6.82 1.98
CA SER A 47 -3.63 7.40 1.54
C SER A 47 -2.89 6.50 0.53
N VAL A 48 -3.14 5.19 0.59
CA VAL A 48 -2.51 4.18 -0.26
C VAL A 48 -2.88 4.34 -1.73
N GLN A 49 -4.11 4.74 -2.08
CA GLN A 49 -4.51 4.95 -3.48
C GLN A 49 -3.64 6.00 -4.17
N GLY A 50 -3.34 7.09 -3.45
CA GLY A 50 -2.50 8.15 -3.99
C GLY A 50 -1.02 7.75 -4.10
N VAL A 51 -0.56 6.79 -3.31
CA VAL A 51 0.77 6.16 -3.46
C VAL A 51 0.76 5.20 -4.65
N MET A 52 -0.25 4.33 -4.78
CA MET A 52 -0.42 3.42 -5.93
C MET A 52 -0.41 4.20 -7.25
N LYS A 53 -1.14 5.32 -7.33
CA LYS A 53 -1.15 6.18 -8.52
C LYS A 53 0.25 6.66 -8.90
N ARG A 54 1.06 7.08 -7.92
CA ARG A 54 2.43 7.57 -8.14
C ARG A 54 3.38 6.47 -8.59
N LEU A 55 3.31 5.30 -7.95
CA LEU A 55 4.11 4.13 -8.33
C LEU A 55 3.78 3.67 -9.75
N LYS A 56 2.49 3.53 -10.08
CA LYS A 56 2.04 3.17 -11.43
C LYS A 56 2.45 4.19 -12.48
N ALA A 57 2.41 5.49 -12.16
CA ALA A 57 2.88 6.55 -13.07
C ALA A 57 4.39 6.46 -13.39
N LYS A 58 5.16 5.71 -12.59
CA LYS A 58 6.58 5.42 -12.83
C LYS A 58 6.81 4.05 -13.49
N GLY A 59 5.74 3.37 -13.92
CA GLY A 59 5.82 2.06 -14.58
C GLY A 59 5.94 0.86 -13.64
N ILE A 60 5.77 1.06 -12.33
CA ILE A 60 5.83 -0.02 -11.35
C ILE A 60 4.55 -0.86 -11.42
N LYS A 61 4.69 -2.20 -11.50
CA LYS A 61 3.54 -3.11 -11.37
C LYS A 61 3.05 -3.05 -9.93
N VAL A 62 1.75 -2.84 -9.74
CA VAL A 62 1.12 -2.89 -8.42
C VAL A 62 0.15 -4.07 -8.38
N ILE A 63 0.19 -4.83 -7.29
CA ILE A 63 -0.78 -5.88 -6.97
C ILE A 63 -1.33 -5.66 -5.57
N VAL A 64 -2.52 -6.15 -5.29
CA VAL A 64 -3.24 -5.92 -4.03
C VAL A 64 -3.57 -7.25 -3.39
N TYR A 65 -3.40 -7.35 -2.08
CA TYR A 65 -3.99 -8.40 -1.27
C TYR A 65 -5.04 -7.77 -0.35
N GLU A 66 -6.32 -8.08 -0.57
CA GLU A 66 -7.41 -7.69 0.32
C GLU A 66 -8.46 -8.81 0.34
N PRO A 67 -8.49 -9.65 1.40
CA PRO A 67 -9.39 -10.80 1.48
C PRO A 67 -10.87 -10.46 1.38
N VAL A 68 -11.27 -9.27 1.84
CA VAL A 68 -12.68 -8.84 1.81
C VAL A 68 -13.07 -8.17 0.50
N LEU A 69 -12.12 -7.96 -0.42
CA LEU A 69 -12.40 -7.37 -1.72
C LEU A 69 -12.83 -8.48 -2.69
N GLU A 70 -14.10 -8.44 -3.10
CA GLU A 70 -14.65 -9.40 -4.06
C GLU A 70 -14.22 -9.13 -5.50
N ALA A 71 -13.80 -7.90 -5.84
CA ALA A 71 -13.34 -7.55 -7.18
C ALA A 71 -11.98 -8.19 -7.52
N ASP A 72 -11.78 -8.55 -8.79
CA ASP A 72 -10.53 -9.13 -9.29
C ASP A 72 -9.45 -8.08 -9.57
N ASP A 73 -9.83 -6.81 -9.69
CA ASP A 73 -8.91 -5.69 -9.77
C ASP A 73 -9.33 -4.53 -8.85
N PHE A 74 -8.32 -3.76 -8.44
CA PHE A 74 -8.51 -2.50 -7.74
C PHE A 74 -7.61 -1.43 -8.35
N PHE A 75 -8.24 -0.37 -8.87
CA PHE A 75 -7.53 0.74 -9.50
C PHE A 75 -6.64 0.27 -10.66
N GLY A 76 -7.10 -0.73 -11.42
CA GLY A 76 -6.35 -1.37 -12.50
C GLY A 76 -5.11 -2.13 -12.01
N SER A 77 -5.19 -2.72 -10.82
CA SER A 77 -4.14 -3.53 -10.20
C SER A 77 -4.75 -4.88 -9.81
N GLU A 78 -4.10 -5.98 -10.15
CA GLU A 78 -4.58 -7.34 -9.86
C GLU A 78 -4.79 -7.54 -8.35
N VAL A 79 -5.93 -8.11 -7.96
CA VAL A 79 -6.21 -8.55 -6.59
C VAL A 79 -5.82 -10.01 -6.46
N VAL A 80 -4.71 -10.26 -5.75
CA VAL A 80 -4.20 -11.60 -5.47
C VAL A 80 -4.82 -12.10 -4.17
N ARG A 81 -5.60 -13.19 -4.25
CA ARG A 81 -6.34 -13.74 -3.10
C ARG A 81 -5.50 -14.69 -2.22
N ASP A 82 -4.43 -15.25 -2.78
CA ASP A 82 -3.53 -16.13 -2.05
C ASP A 82 -2.36 -15.34 -1.46
N LEU A 83 -2.25 -15.32 -0.13
CA LEU A 83 -1.25 -14.53 0.58
C LEU A 83 0.19 -14.98 0.25
N ALA A 84 0.44 -16.29 0.11
CA ALA A 84 1.76 -16.81 -0.20
C ALA A 84 2.21 -16.36 -1.59
N ARG A 85 1.34 -16.47 -2.58
CA ARG A 85 1.55 -16.01 -3.96
C ARG A 85 1.72 -14.49 -4.00
N PHE A 86 0.97 -13.73 -3.20
CA PHE A 86 1.15 -12.29 -3.08
C PHE A 86 2.57 -11.95 -2.59
N LYS A 87 3.02 -12.56 -1.48
CA LYS A 87 4.36 -12.34 -0.92
C LYS A 87 5.48 -12.69 -1.89
N GLN A 88 5.34 -13.80 -2.61
CA GLN A 88 6.33 -14.26 -3.58
C GLN A 88 6.46 -13.31 -4.78
N GLN A 89 5.36 -12.72 -5.24
CA GLN A 89 5.36 -11.79 -6.38
C GLN A 89 5.90 -10.40 -6.05
N CYS A 90 5.96 -10.01 -4.77
CA CYS A 90 6.33 -8.66 -4.37
C CYS A 90 7.84 -8.52 -4.14
N ASP A 91 8.41 -7.45 -4.67
CA ASP A 91 9.74 -6.98 -4.28
C ASP A 91 9.66 -6.12 -3.00
N VAL A 92 8.60 -5.31 -2.90
CA VAL A 92 8.27 -4.48 -1.74
C VAL A 92 6.79 -4.61 -1.42
N ILE A 93 6.45 -4.72 -0.14
CA ILE A 93 5.07 -4.79 0.36
C ILE A 93 4.77 -3.56 1.20
N ILE A 94 3.84 -2.72 0.74
CA ILE A 94 3.29 -1.63 1.53
C ILE A 94 2.28 -2.21 2.52
N ALA A 95 2.54 -2.05 3.81
CA ALA A 95 1.62 -2.43 4.87
C ALA A 95 1.33 -1.22 5.77
N ASN A 96 0.05 -0.87 5.92
CA ASN A 96 -0.36 0.24 6.77
C ASN A 96 -0.12 -0.04 8.27
N ARG A 97 -0.08 -1.32 8.66
CA ARG A 97 0.16 -1.80 10.02
C ARG A 97 1.10 -2.99 10.01
N GLN A 98 1.85 -3.16 11.09
CA GLN A 98 2.57 -4.41 11.31
C GLN A 98 1.58 -5.55 11.56
N THR A 99 1.88 -6.74 11.03
CA THR A 99 1.11 -7.96 11.27
C THR A 99 2.05 -9.16 11.26
N ALA A 100 1.72 -10.17 12.07
CA ALA A 100 2.42 -11.45 12.08
C ALA A 100 2.31 -12.18 10.73
N ASP A 101 1.26 -11.89 9.95
CA ASP A 101 1.06 -12.49 8.63
C ASP A 101 2.19 -12.20 7.64
N LEU A 102 3.02 -11.19 7.89
CA LEU A 102 4.13 -10.79 7.03
C LEU A 102 5.51 -11.02 7.67
N ASP A 103 5.58 -11.69 8.83
CA ASP A 103 6.82 -11.85 9.60
C ASP A 103 7.91 -12.61 8.83
N ASP A 104 7.52 -13.48 7.92
CA ASP A 104 8.37 -14.26 7.03
C ASP A 104 8.99 -13.46 5.88
N VAL A 105 8.55 -12.21 5.66
CA VAL A 105 9.01 -11.32 4.57
C VAL A 105 9.32 -9.90 5.06
N ARG A 106 9.72 -9.75 6.33
CA ARG A 106 9.96 -8.46 7.00
C ARG A 106 10.89 -7.52 6.22
N GLU A 107 11.90 -8.05 5.56
CA GLU A 107 12.87 -7.31 4.76
C GLU A 107 12.25 -6.57 3.56
N LYS A 108 11.11 -7.06 3.06
CA LYS A 108 10.38 -6.47 1.94
C LYS A 108 9.32 -5.48 2.38
N ILE A 109 9.02 -5.42 3.68
CA ILE A 109 7.94 -4.57 4.19
C ILE A 109 8.38 -3.10 4.14
N TYR A 110 7.52 -2.29 3.57
CA TYR A 110 7.51 -0.85 3.73
C TYR A 110 6.32 -0.48 4.62
N THR A 111 6.61 -0.06 5.83
CA THR A 111 5.61 0.48 6.75
C THR A 111 6.13 1.75 7.39
N ARG A 112 5.21 2.67 7.66
CA ARG A 112 5.46 3.88 8.47
C ARG A 112 4.76 3.78 9.82
N ASP A 113 4.26 2.60 10.15
CA ASP A 113 3.72 2.29 11.47
C ASP A 113 4.87 2.31 12.47
N LEU A 114 4.90 3.34 13.31
CA LEU A 114 5.90 3.55 14.34
C LEU A 114 5.48 2.92 15.68
N PHE A 115 4.19 2.64 15.85
CA PHE A 115 3.60 2.12 17.07
C PHE A 115 2.44 1.22 16.64
N GLY A 116 2.61 -0.10 16.72
CA GLY A 116 1.64 -1.11 16.25
C GLY A 116 0.27 -1.11 16.97
N ASP A 117 -0.09 -0.02 17.64
CA ASP A 117 -1.35 0.20 18.33
C ASP A 117 -2.23 1.15 17.53
N ASN A 118 -3.40 0.64 17.13
CA ASN A 118 -4.69 1.38 17.11
C ASN A 118 -5.86 0.45 16.82
#